data_AF-A0A3M0XMN2-F1
#
_entry.id   AF-A0A3M0XMN2-F1
#
_cell.length_a   1.000
_cell.length_b   1.000
_cell.length_c   1.000
_cell.angle_alpha   90.00
_cell.angle_beta   90.00
_cell.angle_gamma   90.00
#
_symmetry.space_group_name_H-M   'P 1'
#
loop_
_entity.id
_entity.type
_entity.pdbx_description
1 polymer ?
#
loop_
_entity_poly.entity_id
_entity_poly.type
_entity_poly.pdbx_seq_one_letter_code
_entity_poly.pdbx_strand_id
1 'polypeptide(L)'
;MQPLSRLRNGKEESAWMRNDRLSGSNGMVYSGARGRLDGASTGFRRPRIALYSHDTMGLGHMRRNLLIATALTRSEPRPIVLMIAGAREAAAFAMPAGVDCVTLPAFGKQTNGQYHARSLDVSLKSLVALRANT
;
A
#
# COMPACT_ATOMS: atom_id res chain seq x y z
N MET A 1 -1.09 -8.45 -61.69
CA MET A 1 -0.36 -7.90 -60.54
C MET A 1 0.03 -9.06 -59.63
N GLN A 2 1.31 -9.44 -59.65
CA GLN A 2 1.90 -10.48 -58.78
C GLN A 2 2.30 -9.92 -57.39
N PRO A 3 2.61 -10.79 -56.40
CA PRO A 3 2.46 -10.55 -54.95
C PRO A 3 3.78 -10.26 -54.20
N LEU A 4 3.68 -9.77 -52.94
CA LEU A 4 4.77 -9.62 -51.97
C LEU A 4 4.23 -10.07 -50.58
N SER A 5 4.49 -11.27 -50.06
CA SER A 5 5.71 -11.83 -49.46
C SER A 5 6.02 -11.33 -48.04
N ARG A 6 6.07 -12.29 -47.07
CA ARG A 6 7.18 -12.54 -46.11
C ARG A 6 7.56 -11.37 -45.15
N LEU A 7 7.57 -11.47 -43.81
CA LEU A 7 8.45 -12.31 -42.98
C LEU A 7 8.12 -12.19 -41.47
N ARG A 8 8.17 -13.34 -40.82
CA ARG A 8 8.57 -13.72 -39.45
C ARG A 8 9.43 -12.73 -38.60
N ASN A 9 9.07 -12.57 -37.33
CA ASN A 9 9.85 -12.61 -36.06
C ASN A 9 9.16 -11.71 -35.01
N GLY A 10 8.96 -12.05 -33.73
CA GLY A 10 9.84 -12.79 -32.82
C GLY A 10 10.59 -11.78 -31.94
N LYS A 11 10.21 -11.68 -30.66
CA LYS A 11 10.81 -10.89 -29.54
C LYS A 11 10.21 -9.50 -29.23
N GLU A 12 9.16 -9.47 -28.40
CA GLU A 12 8.88 -8.31 -27.51
C GLU A 12 8.54 -8.72 -26.07
N GLU A 13 9.05 -9.87 -25.61
CA GLU A 13 8.86 -10.36 -24.23
C GLU A 13 10.12 -10.23 -23.36
N SER A 14 10.98 -9.23 -23.61
CA SER A 14 12.28 -9.15 -22.90
C SER A 14 12.73 -7.73 -22.59
N ALA A 15 11.81 -6.88 -22.11
CA ALA A 15 12.12 -5.50 -21.72
C ALA A 15 12.05 -5.22 -20.20
N TRP A 16 11.59 -6.17 -19.36
CA TRP A 16 11.51 -5.98 -17.90
C TRP A 16 12.64 -6.64 -17.11
N MET A 17 13.59 -7.29 -17.79
CA MET A 17 14.77 -7.91 -17.19
C MET A 17 16.02 -7.43 -17.93
N ARG A 18 16.61 -6.35 -17.41
CA ARG A 18 18.04 -5.97 -17.43
C ARG A 18 18.16 -4.46 -17.16
N ASN A 19 18.57 -4.07 -15.95
CA ASN A 19 19.88 -3.43 -15.83
C ASN A 19 20.39 -3.46 -14.39
N ASP A 20 21.71 -3.63 -14.32
CA ASP A 20 22.51 -3.94 -13.16
C ASP A 20 23.00 -2.70 -12.41
N ARG A 21 23.28 -2.92 -11.11
CA ARG A 21 24.52 -2.54 -10.41
C ARG A 21 25.02 -1.10 -10.61
N LEU A 22 24.84 -0.28 -9.57
CA LEU A 22 25.76 0.81 -9.23
C LEU A 22 26.23 0.65 -7.77
N SER A 23 27.50 0.27 -7.66
CA SER A 23 28.37 0.50 -6.50
C SER A 23 28.79 1.96 -6.51
N GLY A 24 28.67 2.66 -5.38
CA GLY A 24 29.08 4.05 -5.23
C GLY A 24 29.07 4.50 -3.78
N SER A 25 30.26 4.85 -3.30
CA SER A 25 30.66 5.12 -1.93
C SER A 25 30.31 6.52 -1.40
N ASN A 26 30.13 6.58 -0.07
CA ASN A 26 30.59 7.63 0.87
C ASN A 26 29.64 8.79 1.24
N GLY A 27 29.54 9.03 2.56
CA GLY A 27 29.33 10.35 3.15
C GLY A 27 27.98 10.62 3.84
N MET A 28 27.82 10.20 5.09
CA MET A 28 26.87 10.85 6.01
C MET A 28 27.40 10.78 7.44
N VAL A 29 28.01 11.89 7.87
CA VAL A 29 28.48 12.11 9.24
C VAL A 29 27.27 12.43 10.12
N TYR A 30 26.99 11.62 11.14
CA TYR A 30 26.04 11.98 12.20
C TYR A 30 26.80 12.37 13.47
N SER A 31 26.82 13.67 13.76
CA SER A 31 27.36 14.25 14.98
C SER A 31 26.31 14.20 16.10
N GLY A 32 26.65 13.46 17.16
CA GLY A 32 26.37 13.68 18.58
C GLY A 32 25.01 14.18 19.08
N ALA A 33 24.28 13.30 19.78
CA ALA A 33 23.75 13.58 21.12
C ALA A 33 23.60 12.26 21.91
N ARG A 34 24.31 12.17 23.05
CA ARG A 34 24.35 10.99 23.95
C ARG A 34 23.02 10.80 24.67
N GLY A 35 22.45 9.60 24.57
CA GLY A 35 21.37 9.11 25.43
C GLY A 35 21.51 7.60 25.66
N ARG A 36 21.89 7.24 26.89
CA ARG A 36 21.79 5.94 27.61
C ARG A 36 21.77 4.64 26.77
N LEU A 37 22.86 3.88 26.87
CA LEU A 37 23.06 2.57 26.25
C LEU A 37 22.52 1.44 27.15
N ASP A 38 21.23 1.14 27.06
CA ASP A 38 20.73 -0.17 27.50
C ASP A 38 20.80 -1.12 26.29
N GLY A 39 21.84 -1.96 26.26
CA GLY A 39 22.07 -3.11 25.37
C GLY A 39 21.24 -3.22 24.08
N ALA A 40 21.40 -2.28 23.14
CA ALA A 40 20.67 -2.32 21.89
C ALA A 40 21.31 -3.31 20.91
N SER A 41 20.64 -4.42 20.64
CA SER A 41 20.82 -5.13 19.38
C SER A 41 20.64 -4.12 18.25
N THR A 42 21.71 -3.74 17.55
CA THR A 42 21.66 -2.91 16.33
C THR A 42 21.13 -3.74 15.14
N GLY A 43 20.15 -4.60 15.40
CA GLY A 43 19.44 -5.32 14.37
C GLY A 43 18.56 -4.33 13.62
N PHE A 44 18.70 -4.28 12.30
CA PHE A 44 17.77 -3.57 11.42
C PHE A 44 16.33 -4.02 11.73
N ARG A 45 15.56 -3.18 12.42
CA ARG A 45 14.14 -3.47 12.70
C ARG A 45 13.37 -3.32 11.40
N ARG A 46 12.62 -4.36 11.03
CA ARG A 46 11.73 -4.33 9.86
C ARG A 46 10.75 -3.15 9.99
N PRO A 47 10.64 -2.27 8.98
CA PRO A 47 9.72 -1.13 9.01
C PRO A 47 8.26 -1.60 9.18
N ARG A 48 7.46 -0.83 9.93
CA ARG A 48 6.03 -1.09 10.13
C ARG A 48 5.26 0.07 9.50
N ILE A 49 4.44 -0.21 8.49
CA ILE A 49 3.76 0.81 7.69
C ILE A 49 2.25 0.57 7.77
N ALA A 50 1.50 1.61 8.12
CA ALA A 50 0.05 1.61 8.02
C ALA A 50 -0.38 2.40 6.78
N LEU A 51 -1.18 1.77 5.91
CA LEU A 51 -1.82 2.43 4.78
C LEU A 51 -3.29 2.61 5.12
N TYR A 52 -3.65 3.85 5.47
CA TYR A 52 -5.02 4.22 5.78
C TYR A 52 -5.63 4.99 4.61
N SER A 53 -6.87 4.66 4.28
CA SER A 53 -7.70 5.46 3.40
C SER A 53 -9.05 5.74 4.04
N HIS A 54 -9.56 6.95 3.80
CA HIS A 54 -10.88 7.36 4.27
C HIS A 54 -12.04 6.58 3.61
N ASP A 55 -11.72 5.69 2.65
CA ASP A 55 -12.58 4.74 1.91
C ASP A 55 -14.03 5.17 1.82
N THR A 56 -14.24 6.13 0.93
CA THR A 56 -15.56 6.41 0.37
C THR A 56 -15.89 5.38 -0.71
N MET A 57 -17.05 5.51 -1.34
CA MET A 57 -17.56 4.53 -2.30
C MET A 57 -16.56 4.25 -3.44
N GLY A 58 -16.25 2.97 -3.67
CA GLY A 58 -15.52 2.50 -4.85
C GLY A 58 -14.20 1.79 -4.55
N LEU A 59 -13.83 0.87 -5.43
CA LEU A 59 -12.65 -0.01 -5.24
C LEU A 59 -11.30 0.67 -5.53
N GLY A 60 -11.30 1.94 -5.94
CA GLY A 60 -10.10 2.64 -6.42
C GLY A 60 -9.05 2.86 -5.34
N HIS A 61 -9.47 3.26 -4.13
CA HIS A 61 -8.56 3.45 -2.99
C HIS A 61 -7.90 2.14 -2.59
N MET A 62 -8.69 1.07 -2.49
CA MET A 62 -8.20 -0.26 -2.17
C MET A 62 -7.19 -0.77 -3.22
N ARG A 63 -7.51 -0.67 -4.51
CA ARG A 63 -6.60 -1.07 -5.60
C ARG A 63 -5.28 -0.29 -5.55
N ARG A 64 -5.33 1.02 -5.35
CA ARG A 64 -4.12 1.86 -5.24
C ARG A 64 -3.28 1.44 -4.03
N ASN A 65 -3.89 1.32 -2.86
CA ASN A 65 -3.18 0.94 -1.64
C ASN A 65 -2.58 -0.46 -1.75
N LEU A 66 -3.26 -1.40 -2.41
CA LEU A 66 -2.76 -2.73 -2.70
C LEU A 66 -1.52 -2.72 -3.60
N LEU A 67 -1.52 -1.88 -4.65
CA LEU A 67 -0.35 -1.69 -5.53
C LEU A 67 0.83 -1.10 -4.77
N ILE A 68 0.59 -0.11 -3.92
CA ILE A 68 1.62 0.49 -3.05
C ILE A 68 2.17 -0.55 -2.07
N ALA A 69 1.29 -1.28 -1.37
CA ALA A 69 1.67 -2.34 -0.44
C ALA A 69 2.50 -3.42 -1.13
N THR A 70 2.10 -3.84 -2.33
CA THR A 70 2.85 -4.80 -3.15
C THR A 70 4.24 -4.29 -3.47
N ALA A 71 4.38 -3.02 -3.88
CA ALA A 71 5.68 -2.42 -4.13
C ALA A 71 6.54 -2.36 -2.86
N LEU A 72 5.95 -1.97 -1.71
CA LEU A 72 6.63 -1.93 -0.42
C LEU A 72 7.12 -3.32 0.01
N THR A 73 6.36 -4.39 -0.24
CA THR A 73 6.80 -5.76 0.12
C THR A 73 8.01 -6.26 -0.66
N ARG A 74 8.45 -5.53 -1.69
CA ARG A 74 9.65 -5.84 -2.49
C ARG A 74 10.90 -5.08 -2.04
N SER A 75 10.79 -4.14 -1.09
CA SER A 75 11.95 -3.43 -0.55
C SER A 75 12.68 -4.25 0.51
N GLU A 76 13.94 -3.91 0.77
CA GLU A 76 14.70 -4.44 1.90
C GLU A 76 15.19 -3.33 2.84
N PRO A 77 15.03 -3.48 4.17
CA PRO A 77 14.37 -4.60 4.86
C PRO A 77 12.86 -4.68 4.59
N ARG A 78 12.35 -5.89 4.32
CA ARG A 78 10.94 -6.12 3.97
C ARG A 78 9.99 -5.63 5.07
N PRO A 79 9.11 -4.66 4.80
CA PRO A 79 8.23 -4.10 5.82
C PRO A 79 7.13 -5.08 6.24
N ILE A 80 6.51 -4.78 7.39
CA ILE A 80 5.20 -5.30 7.79
C ILE A 80 4.19 -4.20 7.45
N VAL A 81 3.21 -4.52 6.60
CA VAL A 81 2.23 -3.54 6.12
C VAL A 81 0.86 -3.88 6.70
N LEU A 82 0.19 -2.89 7.29
CA LEU A 82 -1.20 -2.96 7.72
C LEU A 82 -2.05 -2.03 6.84
N MET A 83 -3.05 -2.57 6.17
CA MET A 83 -4.04 -1.80 5.45
C MET A 83 -5.25 -1.54 6.36
N ILE A 84 -5.69 -0.28 6.42
CA ILE A 84 -6.90 0.10 7.16
C ILE A 84 -7.91 0.60 6.14
N ALA A 85 -8.97 -0.19 5.93
CA ALA A 85 -9.90 -0.01 4.83
C ALA A 85 -11.37 -0.03 5.26
N GLY A 86 -12.28 0.29 4.34
CA GLY A 86 -13.71 0.08 4.50
C GLY A 86 -14.09 -1.41 4.52
N ALA A 87 -15.05 -1.77 5.38
CA ALA A 87 -15.41 -3.17 5.66
C ALA A 87 -15.72 -4.04 4.44
N ARG A 88 -16.39 -3.52 3.40
CA ARG A 88 -16.77 -4.32 2.23
C ARG A 88 -15.67 -4.37 1.17
N GLU A 89 -14.87 -3.31 1.08
CA GLU A 89 -13.79 -3.21 0.09
C GLU A 89 -12.63 -4.15 0.40
N ALA A 90 -12.30 -4.37 1.68
CA ALA A 90 -11.23 -5.28 2.06
C ALA A 90 -11.49 -6.72 1.60
N ALA A 91 -12.73 -7.21 1.79
CA ALA A 91 -13.11 -8.58 1.43
C ALA A 91 -13.07 -8.85 -0.08
N ALA A 92 -12.99 -7.82 -0.93
CA ALA A 92 -12.97 -7.97 -2.38
C ALA A 92 -11.58 -8.27 -2.96
N PHE A 93 -10.52 -8.32 -2.15
CA PHE A 93 -9.15 -8.48 -2.63
C PHE A 93 -8.36 -9.50 -1.81
N ALA A 94 -7.48 -10.25 -2.48
CA ALA A 94 -6.46 -11.04 -1.82
C ALA A 94 -5.32 -10.15 -1.31
N MET A 95 -4.83 -10.42 -0.10
CA MET A 95 -3.68 -9.70 0.47
C MET A 95 -2.35 -10.32 0.00
N PRO A 96 -1.35 -9.51 -0.40
CA PRO A 96 0.00 -9.98 -0.67
C PRO A 96 0.68 -10.48 0.60
N ALA A 97 1.69 -11.34 0.45
CA ALA A 97 2.48 -11.81 1.59
C ALA A 97 3.16 -10.65 2.34
N GLY A 98 2.96 -10.58 3.66
CA GLY A 98 3.48 -9.51 4.52
C GLY A 98 2.57 -8.29 4.64
N VAL A 99 1.35 -8.36 4.08
CA VAL A 99 0.29 -7.37 4.22
C VAL A 99 -0.88 -7.99 4.98
N ASP A 100 -1.38 -7.28 5.99
CA ASP A 100 -2.62 -7.62 6.70
C ASP A 100 -3.61 -6.47 6.59
N CYS A 101 -4.89 -6.71 6.89
CA CYS A 101 -5.94 -5.70 6.78
C CYS A 101 -6.88 -5.65 7.98
N VAL A 102 -7.12 -4.44 8.49
CA VAL A 102 -8.18 -4.12 9.43
C VAL A 102 -9.26 -3.31 8.73
N THR A 103 -10.52 -3.66 8.98
CA THR A 103 -11.66 -2.95 8.43
C THR A 103 -12.31 -2.03 9.45
N LEU A 104 -12.67 -0.83 9.02
CA LEU A 104 -13.49 0.10 9.76
C LEU A 104 -14.86 0.29 9.07
N PRO A 105 -15.92 0.59 9.84
CA PRO A 105 -17.20 1.01 9.26
C PRO A 105 -16.99 2.18 8.29
N ALA A 106 -17.57 2.05 7.08
CA ALA A 106 -17.28 2.93 5.95
C ALA A 106 -18.33 4.03 5.77
N PHE A 107 -17.95 5.11 5.09
CA PHE A 107 -18.88 6.16 4.67
C PHE A 107 -19.62 5.75 3.39
N GLY A 108 -20.92 6.04 3.36
CA GLY A 108 -21.74 6.09 2.15
C GLY A 108 -21.89 7.53 1.68
N LYS A 109 -22.13 7.73 0.38
CA LYS A 109 -22.38 9.05 -0.20
C LYS A 109 -23.73 9.05 -0.91
N GLN A 110 -24.60 9.98 -0.53
CA GLN A 110 -25.89 10.20 -1.18
C GLN A 110 -25.72 10.96 -2.50
N THR A 111 -26.74 10.93 -3.35
CA THR A 111 -26.76 11.64 -4.64
C THR A 111 -26.65 13.15 -4.48
N ASN A 112 -27.17 13.69 -3.38
CA ASN A 112 -27.03 15.10 -2.99
C ASN A 112 -25.63 15.45 -2.43
N GLY A 113 -24.69 14.50 -2.42
CA GLY A 113 -23.32 14.69 -1.95
C GLY A 113 -23.11 14.50 -0.44
N GLN A 114 -24.15 14.30 0.35
CA GLN A 114 -24.06 14.13 1.80
C GLN A 114 -23.49 12.76 2.19
N TYR A 115 -22.73 12.73 3.28
CA TYR A 115 -22.19 11.49 3.84
C TYR A 115 -23.12 10.88 4.88
N HIS A 116 -23.15 9.55 4.92
CA HIS A 116 -23.87 8.76 5.93
C HIS A 116 -23.06 7.52 6.31
N ALA A 117 -23.46 6.83 7.38
CA ALA A 117 -22.93 5.51 7.65
C ALA A 117 -23.43 4.52 6.59
N ARG A 118 -22.51 3.78 5.96
CA ARG A 118 -22.88 2.97 4.80
C ARG A 118 -23.77 1.78 5.15
N SER A 119 -23.51 1.14 6.29
CA SER A 119 -24.14 -0.13 6.66
C SER A 119 -24.61 -0.19 8.10
N LEU A 120 -23.94 0.51 9.01
CA LEU A 120 -24.38 0.61 10.39
C LEU A 120 -25.49 1.66 10.50
N ASP A 121 -26.53 1.36 11.27
CA ASP A 121 -27.57 2.30 11.64
C ASP A 121 -27.08 3.22 12.77
N VAL A 122 -26.15 4.11 12.43
CA VAL A 122 -25.56 5.08 13.36
C VAL A 122 -25.45 6.45 12.70
N SER A 123 -25.45 7.50 13.54
CA SER A 123 -25.25 8.86 13.05
C SER A 123 -23.86 9.04 12.40
N LEU A 124 -23.76 9.97 11.45
CA LEU A 124 -22.47 10.34 10.85
C LEU A 124 -21.44 10.78 11.92
N LYS A 125 -21.89 11.52 12.93
CA LYS A 125 -21.05 11.95 14.06
C LYS A 125 -20.50 10.77 14.84
N SER A 126 -21.34 9.78 15.14
CA SER A 126 -20.94 8.56 15.84
C SER A 126 -19.93 7.75 15.02
N LEU A 127 -20.13 7.66 13.70
CA LEU A 127 -19.19 6.99 12.80
C LEU A 127 -17.82 7.69 12.77
N VAL A 128 -17.79 9.02 12.68
CA VAL A 128 -16.54 9.79 12.75
C VAL A 128 -15.84 9.57 14.09
N ALA A 129 -16.58 9.61 15.20
CA ALA A 129 -16.02 9.37 16.53
C ALA A 129 -15.46 7.95 16.68
N LEU A 130 -16.12 6.94 16.12
CA LEU A 130 -15.61 5.56 16.11
C LEU A 130 -14.26 5.50 15.37
N ARG A 131 -14.19 6.06 14.16
CA ARG A 131 -12.96 6.04 13.35
C ARG A 131 -11.82 6.89 13.94
N ALA A 132 -12.13 7.91 14.74
CA ALA A 132 -11.13 8.75 15.40
C ALA A 132 -10.52 8.11 16.65
N ASN A 133 -11.23 7.15 17.27
CA ASN A 133 -10.83 6.49 18.52
C ASN A 133 -10.44 5.02 18.31
N THR A 134 -10.24 4.59 17.07
CA THR A 134 -9.69 3.27 16.71
C THR A 134 -8.28 3.45 16.17
#